data_AF-A0A7X7LGQ1-F1
#
_entry.id   AF-A0A7X7LGQ1-F1
#
_cell.length_a   1.000
_cell.length_b   1.000
_cell.length_c   1.000
_cell.angle_alpha   90.00
_cell.angle_beta   90.00
_cell.angle_gamma   90.00
#
_symmetry.space_group_name_H-M   'P 1'
#
loop_
_entity.id
_entity.type
_entity.pdbx_description
1 polymer ?
#
loop_
_entity_poly.entity_id
_entity_poly.type
_entity_poly.pdbx_seq_one_letter_code
_entity_poly.pdbx_strand_id
1 'polypeptide(L)'
;MEKHIHSPNCNHDHEHDENHFDNEALDDNTVSIKDLVYSRQVIEMITVANDFCLFLEKCETLNKSQILEYLHRIAPLLYLKGSLLPDVQLSDPEATERFVNEIQWEAIFNSMKKILENSDTFYYTDSNLDTIEASIAEHLADIYQDLKDFVWLYQKDTLNPKQNAVFECKALFQTNWGIKLTEAMRAMHLVLFNQQILTSNSNNENWEND
;
A
#
# COMPACT_ATOMS: atom_id res chain seq x y z
N MET A 1 65.86 -24.06 51.45
CA MET A 1 65.07 -23.17 50.59
C MET A 1 65.05 -21.81 51.29
N GLU A 2 66.13 -21.03 51.17
CA GLU A 2 66.31 -20.00 50.11
C GLU A 2 65.10 -19.04 50.07
N LYS A 3 65.23 -17.85 50.69
CA LYS A 3 65.57 -16.54 50.06
C LYS A 3 64.32 -15.93 49.36
N HIS A 4 63.84 -14.70 49.55
CA HIS A 4 64.43 -13.40 49.90
C HIS A 4 63.34 -12.42 50.41
N ILE A 5 63.76 -11.47 51.25
CA ILE A 5 63.07 -10.19 51.54
C ILE A 5 63.60 -9.13 50.58
N HIS A 6 62.75 -8.31 49.96
CA HIS A 6 63.05 -6.92 49.55
C HIS A 6 61.77 -6.10 49.26
N SER A 7 61.51 -5.08 50.08
CA SER A 7 60.84 -3.80 49.68
C SER A 7 61.96 -2.82 49.26
N PRO A 8 61.75 -1.73 48.47
CA PRO A 8 61.00 -0.52 48.91
C PRO A 8 60.46 0.45 47.80
N ASN A 9 59.79 1.54 48.25
CA ASN A 9 59.70 2.89 47.65
C ASN A 9 58.92 3.11 46.34
N CYS A 10 58.42 4.30 45.99
CA CYS A 10 57.94 5.54 46.63
C CYS A 10 57.38 6.41 45.48
N ASN A 11 56.31 7.16 45.76
CA ASN A 11 55.69 8.31 45.07
C ASN A 11 56.41 9.04 43.92
N HIS A 12 55.64 9.40 42.87
CA HIS A 12 55.49 10.74 42.24
C HIS A 12 54.54 10.56 41.03
N ASP A 13 53.33 11.13 41.02
CA ASP A 13 52.94 12.51 40.63
C ASP A 13 52.52 12.59 39.16
N HIS A 14 51.28 13.08 38.97
CA HIS A 14 50.70 13.72 37.77
C HIS A 14 50.67 12.89 36.47
N GLU A 15 49.59 12.84 35.70
CA GLU A 15 48.72 13.93 35.25
C GLU A 15 47.45 13.33 34.64
N HIS A 16 46.41 14.17 34.56
CA HIS A 16 45.17 13.93 33.82
C HIS A 16 45.44 13.67 32.33
N ASP A 17 44.40 13.13 31.65
CA ASP A 17 44.15 13.10 30.19
C ASP A 17 44.10 11.66 29.66
N GLU A 18 43.06 11.19 28.98
CA GLU A 18 41.87 11.81 28.43
C GLU A 18 40.79 10.72 28.35
N ASN A 19 39.54 11.12 28.61
CA ASN A 19 38.38 10.31 28.25
C ASN A 19 38.33 10.17 26.73
N HIS A 20 38.91 9.11 26.18
CA HIS A 20 38.54 8.63 24.85
C HIS A 20 37.28 7.77 24.98
N PHE A 21 36.18 8.40 25.40
CA PHE A 21 34.86 7.94 25.02
C PHE A 21 34.72 8.35 23.57
N ASP A 22 34.85 7.37 22.67
CA ASP A 22 34.38 7.48 21.30
C ASP A 22 32.87 7.78 21.36
N ASN A 23 32.55 9.07 21.42
CA ASN A 23 31.26 9.58 21.01
C ASN A 23 31.21 9.40 19.49
N GLU A 24 30.85 8.19 19.05
CA GLU A 24 30.24 8.02 17.74
C GLU A 24 29.06 9.01 17.72
N ALA A 25 29.21 10.08 16.96
CA ALA A 25 28.16 11.03 16.71
C ALA A 25 26.98 10.24 16.14
N LEU A 26 25.93 10.08 16.96
CA LEU A 26 24.62 9.68 16.48
C LEU A 26 24.25 10.64 15.37
N ASP A 27 24.16 10.11 14.14
CA ASP A 27 23.77 10.86 12.96
C ASP A 27 22.39 11.48 13.19
N ASP A 28 22.38 12.79 13.48
CA ASP A 28 21.23 13.66 13.76
C ASP A 28 20.25 13.76 12.55
N ASN A 29 20.52 13.03 11.46
CA ASN A 29 19.66 12.90 10.29
C ASN A 29 18.85 11.59 10.22
N THR A 30 18.90 10.71 11.23
CA THR A 30 18.03 9.52 11.23
C THR A 30 16.60 9.89 11.64
N VAL A 31 15.72 10.03 10.64
CA VAL A 31 14.27 10.23 10.87
C VAL A 31 13.74 9.10 11.75
N SER A 32 13.08 9.44 12.86
CA SER A 32 12.52 8.43 13.78
C SER A 32 11.47 7.58 13.06
N ILE A 33 11.46 6.27 13.30
CA ILE A 33 10.40 5.36 12.82
C ILE A 33 9.01 5.89 13.21
N LYS A 34 8.89 6.47 14.40
CA LYS A 34 7.64 7.08 14.86
C LYS A 34 7.20 8.20 13.92
N ASP A 35 8.12 9.07 13.53
CA ASP A 35 7.82 10.20 12.63
C ASP A 35 7.42 9.72 11.23
N LEU A 36 7.99 8.62 10.75
CA LEU A 36 7.60 8.00 9.48
C LEU A 36 6.19 7.38 9.56
N VAL A 37 5.91 6.60 10.61
CA VAL A 37 4.63 5.90 10.79
C VAL A 37 3.46 6.88 10.99
N TYR A 38 3.70 8.02 11.65
CA TYR A 38 2.70 9.08 11.83
C TYR A 38 2.85 10.22 10.82
N SER A 39 3.66 10.04 9.78
CA SER A 39 3.87 11.06 8.75
C SER A 39 2.57 11.41 8.05
N ARG A 40 2.51 12.63 7.53
CA ARG A 40 1.36 13.11 6.75
C ARG A 40 1.02 12.17 5.59
N GLN A 41 2.03 11.62 4.92
CA GLN A 41 1.86 10.70 3.80
C GLN A 41 1.09 9.44 4.21
N VAL A 42 1.42 8.87 5.38
CA VAL A 42 0.71 7.71 5.93
C VAL A 42 -0.72 8.07 6.30
N ILE A 43 -0.94 9.23 6.96
CA ILE A 43 -2.29 9.69 7.34
C ILE A 43 -3.18 9.96 6.10
N GLU A 44 -2.62 10.51 5.04
CA GLU A 44 -3.34 10.70 3.79
C GLU A 44 -3.66 9.36 3.10
N MET A 45 -2.72 8.41 3.11
CA MET A 45 -2.93 7.08 2.54
C MET A 45 -4.01 6.29 3.28
N ILE A 46 -3.97 6.24 4.62
CA ILE A 46 -5.00 5.56 5.44
C ILE A 46 -6.38 6.15 5.21
N THR A 47 -6.48 7.47 5.04
CA THR A 47 -7.75 8.14 4.75
C THR A 47 -8.34 7.65 3.43
N VAL A 48 -7.54 7.68 2.35
CA VAL A 48 -8.01 7.27 1.02
C VAL A 48 -8.29 5.77 0.96
N ALA A 49 -7.47 4.94 1.60
CA ALA A 49 -7.69 3.51 1.71
C ALA A 49 -9.00 3.18 2.45
N ASN A 50 -9.26 3.86 3.56
CA ASN A 50 -10.51 3.69 4.32
C ASN A 50 -11.74 4.12 3.50
N ASP A 51 -11.68 5.25 2.81
CA ASP A 51 -12.77 5.71 1.94
C ASP A 51 -13.03 4.75 0.77
N PHE A 52 -11.98 4.15 0.21
CA PHE A 52 -12.10 3.11 -0.81
C PHE A 52 -12.79 1.86 -0.26
N CYS A 53 -12.34 1.34 0.89
CA CYS A 53 -12.95 0.16 1.52
C CYS A 53 -14.42 0.40 1.89
N LEU A 54 -14.72 1.52 2.56
CA LEU A 54 -16.08 1.88 2.96
C LEU A 54 -17.01 2.05 1.77
N PHE A 55 -16.49 2.54 0.64
CA PHE A 55 -17.27 2.65 -0.58
C PHE A 55 -17.65 1.28 -1.12
N LEU A 56 -16.69 0.36 -1.29
CA LEU A 56 -16.96 -0.99 -1.78
C LEU A 56 -17.94 -1.77 -0.88
N GLU A 57 -17.87 -1.56 0.43
CA GLU A 57 -18.80 -2.18 1.39
C GLU A 57 -20.25 -1.68 1.29
N LYS A 58 -20.51 -0.54 0.63
CA LYS A 58 -21.80 0.18 0.72
C LYS A 58 -22.40 0.57 -0.63
N CYS A 59 -21.67 0.40 -1.73
CA CYS A 59 -22.07 0.92 -3.02
C CYS A 59 -23.20 0.15 -3.72
N GLU A 60 -23.70 -0.95 -3.15
CA GLU A 60 -24.78 -1.78 -3.71
C GLU A 60 -26.08 -1.04 -4.04
N THR A 61 -26.31 0.11 -3.39
CA THR A 61 -27.49 0.95 -3.61
C THR A 61 -27.34 1.92 -4.79
N LEU A 62 -26.12 2.07 -5.32
CA LEU A 62 -25.78 2.96 -6.43
C LEU A 62 -25.90 2.22 -7.77
N ASN A 63 -26.07 2.96 -8.85
CA ASN A 63 -26.03 2.36 -10.18
C ASN A 63 -24.58 2.16 -10.67
N LYS A 64 -24.40 1.26 -11.63
CA LYS A 64 -23.09 0.92 -12.22
C LYS A 64 -22.26 2.13 -12.66
N SER A 65 -22.88 3.12 -13.32
CA SER A 65 -22.16 4.33 -13.79
C SER A 65 -21.61 5.14 -12.63
N GLN A 66 -22.43 5.38 -11.60
CA GLN A 66 -22.01 6.11 -10.39
C GLN A 66 -20.86 5.38 -9.69
N ILE A 67 -20.92 4.05 -9.64
CA ILE A 67 -19.89 3.23 -9.02
C ILE A 67 -18.57 3.34 -9.78
N LEU A 68 -18.61 3.12 -11.10
CA LEU A 68 -17.44 3.23 -11.95
C LEU A 68 -16.85 4.64 -11.97
N GLU A 69 -17.67 5.68 -11.98
CA GLU A 69 -17.20 7.07 -11.92
C GLU A 69 -16.48 7.38 -10.60
N TYR A 70 -17.00 6.89 -9.47
CA TYR A 70 -16.32 7.03 -8.18
C TYR A 70 -15.00 6.28 -8.17
N LEU A 71 -15.02 4.98 -8.54
CA LEU A 71 -13.84 4.13 -8.55
C LEU A 71 -12.75 4.68 -9.49
N HIS A 72 -13.12 5.17 -10.67
CA HIS A 72 -12.20 5.80 -11.62
C HIS A 72 -11.54 7.08 -11.07
N ARG A 73 -12.16 7.78 -10.12
CA ARG A 73 -11.58 8.98 -9.47
C ARG A 73 -10.74 8.65 -8.25
N ILE A 74 -11.19 7.74 -7.39
CA ILE A 74 -10.45 7.38 -6.17
C ILE A 74 -9.24 6.50 -6.48
N ALA A 75 -9.29 5.63 -7.49
CA ALA A 75 -8.19 4.75 -7.86
C ALA A 75 -6.87 5.49 -8.17
N PRO A 76 -6.82 6.53 -9.03
CA PRO A 76 -5.57 7.27 -9.24
C PRO A 76 -5.08 8.00 -7.99
N LEU A 77 -6.00 8.49 -7.14
CA LEU A 77 -5.62 9.12 -5.87
C LEU A 77 -5.00 8.09 -4.91
N LEU A 78 -5.61 6.91 -4.80
CA LEU A 78 -5.12 5.79 -4.00
C LEU A 78 -3.73 5.35 -4.47
N TYR A 79 -3.53 5.21 -5.79
CA TYR A 79 -2.22 4.89 -6.36
C TYR A 79 -1.17 5.95 -6.01
N LEU A 80 -1.51 7.24 -6.16
CA LEU A 80 -0.62 8.34 -5.79
C LEU A 80 -0.27 8.33 -4.30
N LYS A 81 -1.22 8.01 -3.41
CA LYS A 81 -0.93 7.93 -1.97
C LYS A 81 -0.07 6.71 -1.63
N GLY A 82 -0.30 5.57 -2.28
CA GLY A 82 0.54 4.38 -2.14
C GLY A 82 2.00 4.63 -2.53
N SER A 83 2.22 5.33 -3.64
CA SER A 83 3.58 5.63 -4.12
C SER A 83 4.36 6.61 -3.24
N LEU A 84 3.66 7.33 -2.35
CA LEU A 84 4.25 8.28 -1.40
C LEU A 84 4.49 7.69 0.00
N LEU A 85 4.19 6.40 0.22
CA LEU A 85 4.44 5.76 1.50
C LEU A 85 5.94 5.74 1.83
N PRO A 86 6.34 6.07 3.07
CA PRO A 86 7.75 6.05 3.47
C PRO A 86 8.27 4.62 3.56
N ASP A 87 9.59 4.46 3.43
CA ASP A 87 10.26 3.21 3.78
C ASP A 87 10.37 3.10 5.29
N VAL A 88 9.77 2.06 5.86
CA VAL A 88 9.79 1.77 7.29
C VAL A 88 10.49 0.42 7.47
N GLN A 89 11.38 0.30 8.44
CA GLN A 89 11.97 -1.00 8.79
C GLN A 89 11.09 -1.71 9.81
N LEU A 90 10.94 -3.03 9.72
CA LEU A 90 10.17 -3.80 10.72
C LEU A 90 10.98 -3.97 12.00
N SER A 91 10.30 -3.88 13.15
CA SER A 91 10.90 -4.24 14.45
C SER A 91 10.90 -5.75 14.69
N ASP A 92 9.94 -6.46 14.11
CA ASP A 92 9.80 -7.92 14.14
C ASP A 92 9.27 -8.40 12.77
N PRO A 93 10.11 -9.01 11.92
CA PRO A 93 9.72 -9.49 10.60
C PRO A 93 8.70 -10.63 10.58
N GLU A 94 8.48 -11.34 11.70
CA GLU A 94 7.58 -12.49 11.74
C GLU A 94 6.14 -12.13 12.16
N ALA A 95 5.89 -10.86 12.52
CA ALA A 95 4.62 -10.38 13.05
C ALA A 95 3.63 -9.88 11.96
N THR A 96 3.43 -10.65 10.89
CA THR A 96 2.44 -10.34 9.85
C THR A 96 1.07 -10.93 10.22
N GLU A 97 0.04 -10.09 10.31
CA GLU A 97 -1.34 -10.49 10.60
C GLU A 97 -2.25 -10.20 9.40
N ARG A 98 -2.98 -11.21 8.90
CA ARG A 98 -4.07 -11.06 7.91
C ARG A 98 -5.41 -11.16 8.64
N PHE A 99 -6.31 -10.23 8.39
CA PHE A 99 -7.57 -10.13 9.15
C PHE A 99 -8.79 -10.30 8.25
N VAL A 100 -8.74 -9.79 7.03
CA VAL A 100 -9.80 -10.02 6.05
C VAL A 100 -9.84 -11.50 5.73
N ASN A 101 -10.99 -12.11 5.99
CA ASN A 101 -11.23 -13.51 5.69
C ASN A 101 -11.88 -13.70 4.31
N GLU A 102 -11.95 -14.95 3.87
CA GLU A 102 -12.55 -15.35 2.59
C GLU A 102 -13.99 -14.86 2.44
N ILE A 103 -14.80 -14.90 3.51
CA ILE A 103 -16.19 -14.44 3.49
C ILE A 103 -16.29 -12.94 3.16
N GLN A 104 -15.42 -12.12 3.74
CA GLN A 104 -15.40 -10.69 3.48
C GLN A 104 -14.92 -10.38 2.06
N TRP A 105 -13.90 -11.09 1.58
CA TRP A 105 -13.43 -10.99 0.21
C TRP A 105 -14.53 -11.39 -0.78
N GLU A 106 -15.19 -12.53 -0.54
CA GLU A 106 -16.28 -13.05 -1.38
C GLU A 106 -17.46 -12.09 -1.43
N ALA A 107 -17.77 -11.41 -0.33
CA ALA A 107 -18.84 -10.41 -0.31
C ALA A 107 -18.55 -9.27 -1.29
N ILE A 108 -17.33 -8.72 -1.27
CA ILE A 108 -16.91 -7.65 -2.20
C ILE A 108 -16.88 -8.19 -3.64
N PHE A 109 -16.26 -9.34 -3.87
CA PHE A 109 -16.17 -9.96 -5.19
C PHE A 109 -17.56 -10.17 -5.80
N ASN A 110 -18.46 -10.85 -5.10
CA ASN A 110 -19.81 -11.16 -5.61
C ASN A 110 -20.64 -9.89 -5.84
N SER A 111 -20.51 -8.90 -4.95
CA SER A 111 -21.17 -7.60 -5.10
C SER A 111 -20.71 -6.89 -6.38
N MET A 112 -19.39 -6.78 -6.58
CA MET A 112 -18.82 -6.12 -7.75
C MET A 112 -19.11 -6.89 -9.04
N LYS A 113 -19.02 -8.22 -9.01
CA LYS A 113 -19.35 -9.08 -10.15
C LYS A 113 -20.80 -8.88 -10.61
N LYS A 114 -21.73 -8.76 -9.65
CA LYS A 114 -23.14 -8.48 -9.91
C LYS A 114 -23.35 -7.09 -10.50
N ILE A 115 -22.63 -6.07 -10.04
CA ILE A 115 -22.72 -4.70 -10.55
C ILE A 115 -22.15 -4.57 -11.97
N LEU A 116 -21.02 -5.22 -12.23
CA LEU A 116 -20.27 -5.09 -13.47
C LEU A 116 -20.86 -5.93 -14.60
N GLU A 117 -21.46 -7.07 -14.27
CA GLU A 117 -22.08 -8.01 -15.21
C GLU A 117 -21.12 -8.33 -16.38
N ASN A 118 -21.56 -8.10 -17.63
CA ASN A 118 -20.78 -8.35 -18.84
C ASN A 118 -19.55 -7.43 -19.00
N SER A 119 -19.40 -6.41 -18.17
CA SER A 119 -18.23 -5.51 -18.20
C SER A 119 -17.15 -5.89 -17.20
N ASP A 120 -17.33 -6.99 -16.45
CA ASP A 120 -16.37 -7.41 -15.44
C ASP A 120 -15.09 -8.01 -16.04
N THR A 121 -15.21 -8.76 -17.13
CA THR A 121 -14.08 -9.43 -17.75
C THR A 121 -13.27 -8.47 -18.62
N PHE A 122 -11.96 -8.51 -18.49
CA PHE A 122 -11.03 -7.80 -19.37
C PHE A 122 -9.79 -8.65 -19.64
N TYR A 123 -9.01 -8.21 -20.63
CA TYR A 123 -7.78 -8.89 -21.02
C TYR A 123 -6.59 -7.95 -20.92
N TYR A 124 -5.47 -8.49 -20.48
CA TYR A 124 -4.16 -7.82 -20.50
C TYR A 124 -3.07 -8.81 -20.94
N THR A 125 -1.90 -8.28 -21.26
CA THR A 125 -0.74 -9.06 -21.67
C THR A 125 0.26 -9.07 -20.52
N ASP A 126 0.68 -10.25 -20.09
CA ASP A 126 1.68 -10.38 -19.02
C ASP A 126 3.11 -10.15 -19.54
N SER A 127 4.10 -10.29 -18.66
CA SER A 127 5.51 -10.15 -19.02
C SER A 127 6.02 -11.21 -20.01
N ASN A 128 5.31 -12.33 -20.15
CA ASN A 128 5.64 -13.43 -21.06
C ASN A 128 4.95 -13.27 -22.43
N LEU A 129 4.23 -12.16 -22.63
CA LEU A 129 3.41 -11.87 -23.81
C LEU A 129 2.17 -12.79 -23.94
N ASP A 130 1.77 -13.43 -22.84
CA ASP A 130 0.56 -14.23 -22.80
C ASP A 130 -0.66 -13.33 -22.55
N THR A 131 -1.78 -13.65 -23.21
CA THR A 131 -3.05 -12.96 -22.97
C THR A 131 -3.73 -13.58 -21.76
N ILE A 132 -3.89 -12.77 -20.72
CA ILE A 132 -4.53 -13.17 -19.46
C ILE A 132 -5.94 -12.62 -19.42
N GLU A 133 -6.90 -13.50 -19.12
CA GLU A 133 -8.27 -13.13 -18.77
C GLU A 133 -8.32 -12.76 -17.28
N ALA A 134 -8.93 -11.62 -16.97
CA ALA A 134 -9.03 -11.11 -15.61
C ALA A 134 -10.40 -10.48 -15.33
N SER A 135 -10.70 -10.30 -14.04
CA SER A 135 -11.94 -9.74 -13.53
C SER A 135 -11.69 -8.44 -12.78
N ILE A 136 -12.44 -7.38 -13.12
CA ILE A 136 -12.40 -6.12 -12.37
C ILE A 136 -12.85 -6.37 -10.92
N ALA A 137 -13.92 -7.15 -10.71
CA ALA A 137 -14.43 -7.50 -9.40
C ALA A 137 -13.39 -8.23 -8.54
N GLU A 138 -12.66 -9.18 -9.12
CA GLU A 138 -11.58 -9.91 -8.44
C GLU A 138 -10.46 -8.95 -8.04
N HIS A 139 -9.98 -8.10 -8.96
CA HIS A 139 -8.97 -7.10 -8.64
C HIS A 139 -9.42 -6.14 -7.54
N LEU A 140 -10.66 -5.65 -7.59
CA LEU A 140 -11.21 -4.78 -6.54
C LEU A 140 -11.30 -5.49 -5.18
N ALA A 141 -11.65 -6.78 -5.15
CA ALA A 141 -11.69 -7.58 -3.93
C ALA A 141 -10.29 -7.82 -3.34
N ASP A 142 -9.30 -8.11 -4.19
CA ASP A 142 -7.90 -8.27 -3.78
C ASP A 142 -7.30 -6.98 -3.23
N ILE A 143 -7.55 -5.85 -3.91
CA ILE A 143 -7.14 -4.52 -3.44
C ILE A 143 -7.84 -4.19 -2.13
N TYR A 144 -9.14 -4.47 -2.02
CA TYR A 144 -9.90 -4.28 -0.79
C TYR A 144 -9.27 -5.06 0.37
N GLN A 145 -8.90 -6.32 0.15
CA GLN A 145 -8.29 -7.15 1.19
C GLN A 145 -7.00 -6.53 1.74
N ASP A 146 -6.07 -6.15 0.88
CA ASP A 146 -4.79 -5.55 1.29
C ASP A 146 -4.97 -4.20 2.00
N LEU A 147 -5.87 -3.35 1.49
CA LEU A 147 -6.12 -2.04 2.07
C LEU A 147 -6.89 -2.13 3.39
N LYS A 148 -7.81 -3.09 3.52
CA LYS A 148 -8.60 -3.27 4.73
C LYS A 148 -7.76 -3.82 5.88
N ASP A 149 -6.85 -4.75 5.59
CA ASP A 149 -5.84 -5.20 6.56
C ASP A 149 -4.97 -4.04 7.02
N PHE A 150 -4.47 -3.21 6.09
CA PHE A 150 -3.73 -1.99 6.41
C PHE A 150 -4.55 -1.06 7.33
N VAL A 151 -5.83 -0.84 7.02
CA VAL A 151 -6.71 0.03 7.81
C VAL A 151 -6.90 -0.50 9.23
N TRP A 152 -7.16 -1.79 9.37
CA TRP A 152 -7.38 -2.41 10.68
C TRP A 152 -6.12 -2.49 11.54
N LEU A 153 -4.97 -2.83 10.95
CA LEU A 153 -3.69 -2.81 11.67
C LEU A 153 -3.33 -1.39 12.12
N TYR A 154 -3.50 -0.40 11.25
CA TYR A 154 -3.17 0.97 11.57
C TYR A 154 -4.10 1.58 12.64
N GLN A 155 -5.27 0.98 12.90
CA GLN A 155 -6.18 1.42 13.96
C GLN A 155 -5.79 0.92 15.36
N LYS A 156 -4.87 -0.03 15.48
CA LYS A 156 -4.39 -0.53 16.79
C LYS A 156 -3.62 0.56 17.55
N ASP A 157 -3.64 0.52 18.88
CA ASP A 157 -3.11 1.61 19.72
C ASP A 157 -1.58 1.66 19.82
N THR A 158 -0.89 0.54 19.59
CA THR A 158 0.57 0.44 19.76
C THR A 158 1.32 0.74 18.46
N LEU A 159 2.60 1.13 18.57
CA LEU A 159 3.41 1.50 17.41
C LEU A 159 3.69 0.33 16.47
N ASN A 160 4.00 -0.86 17.02
CA ASN A 160 4.37 -2.05 16.24
C ASN A 160 3.33 -2.44 15.17
N PRO A 161 2.02 -2.62 15.47
CA PRO A 161 1.05 -2.96 14.43
C PRO A 161 0.89 -1.85 13.39
N LYS A 162 1.01 -0.57 13.75
CA LYS A 162 0.97 0.53 12.79
C LYS A 162 2.20 0.52 11.87
N GLN A 163 3.37 0.24 12.44
CA GLN A 163 4.63 0.06 11.70
C GLN A 163 4.51 -1.08 10.68
N ASN A 164 4.01 -2.24 11.11
CA ASN A 164 3.77 -3.39 10.24
C ASN A 164 2.76 -3.06 9.14
N ALA A 165 1.68 -2.34 9.48
CA ALA A 165 0.69 -1.89 8.51
C ALA A 165 1.32 -1.07 7.37
N VAL A 166 2.15 -0.08 7.70
CA VAL A 166 2.79 0.81 6.70
C VAL A 166 3.77 0.02 5.83
N PHE A 167 4.59 -0.83 6.46
CA PHE A 167 5.54 -1.67 5.74
C PHE A 167 4.86 -2.60 4.74
N GLU A 168 3.89 -3.40 5.21
CA GLU A 168 3.18 -4.40 4.40
C GLU A 168 2.38 -3.72 3.28
N CYS A 169 1.66 -2.63 3.60
CA CYS A 169 0.91 -1.89 2.60
C CYS A 169 1.81 -1.39 1.45
N LYS A 170 3.01 -0.91 1.76
CA LYS A 170 3.99 -0.49 0.76
C LYS A 170 4.59 -1.67 -0.02
N ALA A 171 4.90 -2.77 0.63
CA ALA A 171 5.40 -3.97 -0.03
C ALA A 171 4.36 -4.54 -1.02
N LEU A 172 3.10 -4.61 -0.60
CA LEU A 172 1.98 -5.06 -1.43
C LEU A 172 1.62 -4.05 -2.53
N PHE A 173 1.90 -2.76 -2.35
CA PHE A 173 1.75 -1.79 -3.44
C PHE A 173 2.65 -2.17 -4.63
N GLN A 174 3.90 -2.54 -4.32
CA GLN A 174 4.91 -2.86 -5.33
C GLN A 174 4.68 -4.22 -6.00
N THR A 175 4.00 -5.15 -5.31
CA THR A 175 3.93 -6.56 -5.72
C THR A 175 2.51 -7.07 -5.99
N ASN A 176 1.46 -6.38 -5.53
CA ASN A 176 0.09 -6.86 -5.59
C ASN A 176 -0.95 -5.75 -5.86
N TRP A 177 -1.45 -5.05 -4.84
CA TRP A 177 -2.60 -4.15 -5.01
C TRP A 177 -2.30 -2.97 -5.96
N GLY A 178 -1.05 -2.49 -6.05
CA GLY A 178 -0.69 -1.38 -6.92
C GLY A 178 -0.80 -1.72 -8.41
N ILE A 179 -0.31 -2.90 -8.83
CA ILE A 179 -0.42 -3.34 -10.23
C ILE A 179 -1.88 -3.67 -10.57
N LYS A 180 -2.59 -4.41 -9.71
CA LYS A 180 -4.02 -4.72 -9.88
C LYS A 180 -4.88 -3.47 -10.00
N LEU A 181 -4.56 -2.42 -9.24
CA LEU A 181 -5.25 -1.14 -9.32
C LEU A 181 -5.06 -0.47 -10.68
N THR A 182 -3.86 -0.52 -11.26
CA THR A 182 -3.60 0.06 -12.60
C THR A 182 -4.32 -0.71 -13.71
N GLU A 183 -4.38 -2.04 -13.61
CA GLU A 183 -5.10 -2.91 -14.53
C GLU A 183 -6.62 -2.65 -14.45
N ALA A 184 -7.16 -2.59 -13.24
CA ALA A 184 -8.55 -2.23 -12.98
C ALA A 184 -8.88 -0.81 -13.47
N MET A 185 -8.00 0.18 -13.28
CA MET A 185 -8.17 1.54 -13.79
C MET A 185 -8.31 1.55 -15.31
N ARG A 186 -7.43 0.85 -16.03
CA ARG A 186 -7.53 0.70 -17.48
C ARG A 186 -8.85 0.06 -17.88
N ALA A 187 -9.22 -1.05 -17.25
CA ALA A 187 -10.45 -1.78 -17.56
C ALA A 187 -11.69 -0.89 -17.32
N MET A 188 -11.80 -0.23 -16.16
CA MET A 188 -12.88 0.70 -15.84
C MET A 188 -12.94 1.89 -16.81
N HIS A 189 -11.79 2.42 -17.23
CA HIS A 189 -11.72 3.49 -18.22
C HIS A 189 -12.35 3.05 -19.56
N LEU A 190 -12.01 1.85 -20.04
CA LEU A 190 -12.61 1.32 -21.26
C LEU A 190 -14.12 1.13 -21.09
N VAL A 191 -14.59 0.64 -19.95
CA VAL A 191 -16.04 0.49 -19.70
C VAL A 191 -16.76 1.84 -19.73
N LEU A 192 -16.17 2.89 -19.15
CA LEU A 192 -16.76 4.23 -19.09
C LEU A 192 -16.74 4.96 -20.44
N PHE A 193 -15.66 4.81 -21.22
CA PHE A 193 -15.40 5.68 -22.38
C PHE A 193 -15.37 4.97 -23.75
N ASN A 194 -15.17 3.64 -23.85
CA ASN A 194 -15.17 2.98 -25.18
C ASN A 194 -16.55 3.00 -25.86
N GLN A 195 -17.65 3.02 -25.11
CA GLN A 195 -18.98 3.19 -25.72
C GLN A 195 -19.13 4.56 -26.39
N GLN A 196 -18.44 5.58 -25.89
CA GLN A 196 -18.42 6.92 -26.49
C GLN A 196 -17.62 6.93 -27.80
N ILE A 197 -16.53 6.16 -27.89
CA ILE A 197 -15.71 6.05 -29.12
C ILE A 197 -16.48 5.36 -30.25
N LEU A 198 -17.19 4.26 -29.95
CA LEU A 198 -17.97 3.54 -30.97
C LEU A 198 -19.18 4.36 -31.47
N THR A 199 -19.85 5.10 -30.57
CA THR A 199 -21.01 5.94 -30.93
C THR A 199 -20.62 7.26 -31.61
N SER A 200 -19.45 7.82 -31.32
CA SER A 200 -18.93 9.00 -32.04
C SER A 200 -18.38 8.64 -33.42
N ASN A 201 -17.81 7.45 -33.61
CA ASN A 201 -17.42 6.96 -34.94
C ASN A 201 -18.63 6.64 -35.84
N SER A 202 -19.70 6.04 -35.32
CA SER A 202 -20.92 5.79 -36.11
C SER A 202 -21.64 7.06 -36.58
N ASN A 203 -21.45 8.20 -35.89
CA ASN A 203 -22.02 9.49 -36.30
C ASN A 203 -21.17 10.22 -37.36
N ASN A 204 -19.89 9.89 -37.49
CA ASN A 204 -18.99 10.48 -38.47
C ASN A 204 -19.02 9.76 -39.83
N GLU A 205 -19.46 8.50 -39.90
CA GLU A 205 -19.58 7.76 -41.16
C GLU A 205 -20.83 8.12 -41.99
N ASN A 206 -21.73 8.96 -41.46
CA ASN A 206 -22.98 9.36 -42.13
C ASN A 206 -22.86 10.62 -43.01
N TRP A 207 -21.67 11.21 -43.20
CA TRP A 207 -21.48 12.47 -43.94
C TRP A 207 -20.65 12.36 -45.23
N GLU A 208 -20.29 11.16 -45.69
CA GLU A 208 -19.52 10.96 -46.94
C GLU A 208 -20.34 10.35 -48.10
N ASN A 209 -21.68 10.33 -48.01
CA ASN A 209 -22.56 9.80 -49.07
C ASN A 209 -23.64 10.79 -49.55
N ASP A 210 -23.27 12.05 -49.82
CA ASP A 210 -24.11 13.01 -50.59
C ASP A 210 -23.30 13.70 -51.69
#